data_AF-A0AA37U3R3-F1
#
_entry.id   AF-A0AA37U3R3-F1
#
_cell.length_a   1.000
_cell.length_b   1.000
_cell.length_c   1.000
_cell.angle_alpha   90.00
_cell.angle_beta   90.00
_cell.angle_gamma   90.00
#
_symmetry.space_group_name_H-M   'P 1'
#
loop_
_entity.id
_entity.type
_entity.pdbx_description
1 polymer ?
#
loop_
_entity_poly.entity_id
_entity_poly.type
_entity_poly.pdbx_seq_one_letter_code
_entity_poly.pdbx_strand_id
1 'polypeptide(L)'
;MTLPELLISQLSDPFRIGLLIALFITMLRTRAASGVWVPLAAGAVFVAVILPSTMPNPSGMPLAQLIAVGVAANVVILAIILAAWTLFQRFRG
;
A
#
# COMPACT_ATOMS: atom_id res chain seq x y z
N MET A 1 14.71 0.56 -16.34
CA MET A 1 13.36 1.04 -15.98
C MET A 1 13.47 2.48 -15.49
N THR A 2 12.53 3.35 -15.88
CA THR A 2 12.44 4.74 -15.40
C THR A 2 11.61 4.82 -14.10
N LEU A 3 11.67 5.95 -13.37
CA LEU A 3 10.88 6.14 -12.13
C LEU A 3 9.35 6.07 -12.38
N PRO A 4 8.79 6.66 -13.44
CA PRO A 4 7.36 6.52 -13.74
C PRO A 4 6.96 5.08 -14.07
N GLU A 5 7.78 4.35 -14.83
CA GLU A 5 7.54 2.92 -15.11
C GLU A 5 7.55 2.08 -13.82
N LEU A 6 8.49 2.35 -12.92
CA LEU A 6 8.55 1.68 -11.63
C LEU A 6 7.29 1.97 -10.79
N LEU A 7 6.85 3.23 -10.74
CA LEU A 7 5.65 3.61 -10.01
C LEU A 7 4.41 2.88 -10.55
N ILE A 8 4.22 2.88 -11.87
CA ILE A 8 3.09 2.18 -12.51
C ILE A 8 3.16 0.68 -12.23
N SER A 9 4.34 0.07 -12.38
CA SER A 9 4.56 -1.35 -12.09
C SER A 9 4.16 -1.69 -10.65
N GLN A 10 4.61 -0.89 -9.69
CA GLN A 10 4.29 -1.07 -8.28
C GLN A 10 2.82 -0.79 -7.93
N LEU A 11 2.16 0.15 -8.62
CA LEU A 11 0.72 0.40 -8.47
C LEU A 11 -0.13 -0.77 -8.98
N SER A 12 0.34 -1.45 -10.03
CA SER A 12 -0.36 -2.59 -10.63
C SER A 12 -0.04 -3.95 -10.00
N ASP A 13 0.80 -3.99 -8.95
CA ASP A 13 1.21 -5.22 -8.28
C ASP A 13 0.03 -5.84 -7.51
N PRO A 14 -0.49 -7.01 -7.93
CA PRO A 14 -1.67 -7.62 -7.32
C PRO A 14 -1.40 -8.09 -5.89
N PHE A 15 -0.17 -8.53 -5.58
CA PHE A 15 0.16 -9.01 -4.24
C PHE A 15 0.17 -7.85 -3.25
N ARG A 16 0.79 -6.74 -3.64
CA ARG A 16 0.77 -5.49 -2.85
C ARG A 16 -0.64 -4.99 -2.60
N ILE A 17 -1.48 -4.95 -3.64
CA ILE A 17 -2.88 -4.54 -3.50
C ILE A 17 -3.60 -5.45 -2.48
N GLY A 18 -3.42 -6.77 -2.60
CA GLY A 18 -3.99 -7.73 -1.65
C GLY A 18 -3.54 -7.49 -0.20
N LEU A 19 -2.25 -7.24 0.02
CA LEU A 19 -1.70 -6.93 1.35
C LEU A 19 -2.28 -5.62 1.92
N LEU A 20 -2.41 -4.57 1.11
CA LEU A 20 -2.97 -3.30 1.55
C LEU A 20 -4.48 -3.38 1.83
N ILE A 21 -5.21 -4.21 1.09
CA ILE A 21 -6.62 -4.53 1.40
C ILE A 21 -6.70 -5.28 2.74
N ALA A 22 -5.86 -6.29 2.95
CA ALA A 22 -5.82 -7.03 4.21
C ALA A 22 -5.46 -6.12 5.40
N LEU A 23 -4.50 -5.21 5.21
CA LEU A 23 -4.15 -4.18 6.18
C LEU A 23 -5.34 -3.27 6.50
N PHE A 24 -6.05 -2.80 5.47
CA PHE A 24 -7.23 -1.97 5.63
C PHE A 24 -8.34 -2.69 6.41
N ILE A 25 -8.63 -3.95 6.08
CA ILE A 25 -9.61 -4.78 6.81
C ILE A 25 -9.17 -4.96 8.28
N THR A 26 -7.88 -5.18 8.50
CA THR A 26 -7.31 -5.33 9.84
C THR A 26 -7.47 -4.05 10.65
N MET A 27 -7.23 -2.89 10.03
CA MET A 27 -7.52 -1.59 10.62
C MET A 27 -9.00 -1.46 10.99
N LEU A 28 -9.93 -1.82 10.10
CA LEU A 28 -11.36 -1.76 10.42
C LEU A 28 -11.72 -2.57 11.69
N ARG A 29 -11.07 -3.73 11.88
CA ARG A 29 -11.28 -4.59 13.05
C ARG A 29 -10.64 -4.08 14.33
N THR A 30 -9.56 -3.29 14.22
CA THR A 30 -8.75 -2.83 15.37
C THR A 30 -8.91 -1.34 15.67
N ARG A 31 -9.64 -0.60 14.83
CA ARG A 31 -9.78 0.86 14.90
C ARG A 31 -10.23 1.40 16.25
N ALA A 32 -10.98 0.62 17.04
CA ALA A 32 -11.45 1.02 18.36
C ALA A 32 -10.30 1.13 19.38
N ALA A 33 -9.22 0.38 19.20
CA ALA A 33 -8.08 0.36 20.11
C ALA A 33 -6.91 1.22 19.60
N SER A 34 -6.61 1.19 18.29
CA SER A 34 -5.41 1.82 17.71
C SER A 34 -5.70 3.01 16.80
N GLY A 35 -6.97 3.35 16.57
CA GLY A 35 -7.37 4.32 15.57
C GLY A 35 -7.11 3.85 14.13
N VAL A 36 -7.23 4.78 13.18
CA VAL A 36 -7.11 4.47 11.75
C VAL A 36 -5.67 4.65 11.24
N TRP A 37 -5.02 5.74 11.62
CA TRP A 37 -3.79 6.18 10.97
C TRP A 37 -2.55 5.37 11.35
N VAL A 38 -2.44 4.97 12.62
CA VAL A 38 -1.29 4.20 13.13
C VAL A 38 -1.12 2.87 12.38
N PRO A 39 -2.13 1.98 12.31
CA PRO A 39 -1.98 0.71 11.60
C PRO A 39 -1.75 0.91 10.10
N LEU A 40 -2.45 1.87 9.45
CA LEU A 40 -2.28 2.11 8.02
C LEU A 40 -0.87 2.60 7.68
N ALA A 41 -0.33 3.57 8.43
CA ALA A 41 1.01 4.10 8.18
C ALA A 41 2.09 3.04 8.43
N ALA A 42 2.00 2.33 9.56
CA ALA A 42 2.96 1.27 9.90
C ALA A 42 2.94 0.14 8.86
N GLY A 43 1.74 -0.33 8.48
CA GLY A 43 1.59 -1.37 7.47
C GLY A 43 2.02 -0.93 6.07
N ALA A 44 1.73 0.31 5.67
CA ALA A 44 2.18 0.85 4.38
C ALA A 44 3.71 0.91 4.28
N VAL A 45 4.39 1.36 5.35
CA VAL A 45 5.86 1.37 5.42
C VAL A 45 6.40 -0.06 5.42
N PHE A 46 5.80 -0.95 6.21
CA PHE A 46 6.19 -2.36 6.25
C PHE A 46 6.11 -3.00 4.85
N VAL A 47 4.99 -2.83 4.13
CA VAL A 47 4.83 -3.37 2.76
C VAL A 47 5.86 -2.77 1.80
N ALA A 48 6.13 -1.45 1.90
CA ALA A 48 7.10 -0.79 1.04
C ALA A 48 8.54 -1.30 1.24
N VAL A 49 8.89 -1.73 2.44
CA VAL A 49 10.21 -2.30 2.76
C VAL A 49 10.26 -3.79 2.42
N ILE A 50 9.26 -4.57 2.85
CA ILE A 50 9.33 -6.03 2.81
C ILE A 50 9.32 -6.56 1.37
N LEU A 51 8.53 -5.97 0.48
CA LEU A 51 8.40 -6.45 -0.91
C LEU A 51 9.74 -6.39 -1.67
N PRO A 52 10.40 -5.22 -1.80
CA PRO A 52 11.68 -5.16 -2.52
C PRO A 52 12.83 -5.85 -1.77
N SER A 53 12.69 -6.11 -0.45
CA SER A 53 13.71 -6.83 0.32
C SER A 53 13.64 -8.35 0.21
N THR A 54 12.48 -8.90 -0.18
CA THR A 54 12.26 -10.35 -0.22
C THR A 54 11.99 -10.89 -1.63
N MET A 55 11.70 -10.01 -2.59
CA MET A 55 11.44 -10.39 -3.98
C MET A 55 12.66 -10.15 -4.86
N PRO A 56 12.81 -10.93 -5.96
CA PRO A 56 13.78 -10.61 -7.01
C PRO A 56 13.60 -9.17 -7.48
N ASN A 57 14.70 -8.47 -7.74
CA ASN A 57 14.71 -7.11 -8.26
C ASN A 57 14.97 -7.12 -9.78
N PRO A 58 13.95 -7.28 -10.64
CA PRO A 58 14.13 -7.28 -12.08
C PRO A 58 14.45 -5.88 -12.64
N SER A 59 14.28 -4.84 -11.84
CA SER A 59 14.42 -3.45 -12.29
C SER A 59 15.85 -2.94 -12.32
N GLY A 60 16.77 -3.61 -11.61
CA GLY A 60 18.16 -3.18 -11.44
C GLY A 60 18.32 -1.90 -10.61
N MET A 61 17.22 -1.38 -10.03
CA MET A 61 17.22 -0.12 -9.30
C MET A 61 17.70 -0.31 -7.84
N PRO A 62 18.40 0.67 -7.23
CA PRO A 62 18.80 0.58 -5.82
C PRO A 62 17.61 0.36 -4.88
N LEU A 63 17.81 -0.46 -3.84
CA LEU A 63 16.79 -0.82 -2.86
C LEU A 63 16.10 0.41 -2.23
N ALA A 64 16.88 1.46 -1.90
CA ALA A 64 16.32 2.70 -1.34
C ALA A 64 15.30 3.37 -2.28
N GLN A 65 15.55 3.36 -3.59
CA GLN A 65 14.61 3.92 -4.57
C GLN A 65 13.36 3.05 -4.70
N LEU A 66 13.50 1.72 -4.66
CA LEU A 66 12.36 0.80 -4.66
C LEU A 66 11.43 1.05 -3.47
N ILE A 67 12.00 1.23 -2.27
CA ILE A 67 11.25 1.54 -1.05
C ILE A 67 10.57 2.90 -1.17
N ALA A 68 11.30 3.95 -1.58
CA ALA A 68 10.74 5.30 -1.69
C ALA A 68 9.54 5.36 -2.64
N VAL A 69 9.67 4.76 -3.83
CA VAL A 69 8.57 4.64 -4.79
C VAL A 69 7.46 3.74 -4.24
N GLY A 70 7.82 2.71 -3.47
CA GLY A 70 6.85 1.82 -2.83
C GLY A 70 5.99 2.48 -1.77
N VAL A 71 6.55 3.39 -0.97
CA VAL A 71 5.77 4.21 -0.04
C VAL A 71 4.75 5.05 -0.80
N ALA A 72 5.18 5.73 -1.88
CA ALA A 72 4.29 6.53 -2.71
C ALA A 72 3.15 5.69 -3.32
N ALA A 73 3.47 4.54 -3.90
CA ALA A 73 2.49 3.61 -4.45
C ALA A 73 1.50 3.11 -3.38
N ASN A 74 1.98 2.76 -2.19
CA ASN A 74 1.13 2.28 -1.11
C ASN A 74 0.15 3.35 -0.62
N VAL A 75 0.59 4.60 -0.52
CA VAL A 75 -0.27 5.74 -0.17
C VAL A 75 -1.38 5.93 -1.20
N VAL A 76 -1.05 5.88 -2.49
CA VAL A 76 -2.04 6.00 -3.57
C VAL A 76 -3.07 4.85 -3.50
N ILE A 77 -2.62 3.61 -3.35
CA ILE A 77 -3.52 2.45 -3.25
C ILE A 77 -4.42 2.57 -2.01
N LEU A 78 -3.87 2.93 -0.86
CA LEU A 78 -4.66 3.11 0.36
C LEU A 78 -5.68 4.25 0.23
N ALA A 79 -5.32 5.35 -0.43
CA ALA A 79 -6.24 6.44 -0.70
C ALA A 79 -7.42 5.97 -1.56
N ILE A 80 -7.16 5.13 -2.58
CA ILE A 80 -8.20 4.53 -3.42
C ILE A 80 -9.10 3.60 -2.59
N ILE A 81 -8.51 2.73 -1.76
CA ILE A 81 -9.28 1.81 -0.89
C ILE A 81 -10.18 2.59 0.08
N LEU A 82 -9.64 3.63 0.72
CA LEU A 82 -10.40 4.49 1.62
C LEU A 82 -11.51 5.24 0.88
N ALA A 83 -11.23 5.80 -0.30
CA ALA A 83 -12.24 6.46 -1.13
C ALA A 83 -13.38 5.51 -1.50
N ALA A 84 -13.05 4.31 -2.00
CA ALA A 84 -14.03 3.28 -2.34
C ALA A 84 -14.88 2.88 -1.12
N TRP A 85 -14.27 2.71 0.05
CA TRP A 85 -14.96 2.37 1.28
C TRP A 85 -15.89 3.48 1.78
N THR A 86 -15.43 4.74 1.73
CA THR A 86 -16.27 5.89 2.11
C THR A 86 -17.48 6.04 1.19
N LEU A 87 -17.29 5.82 -0.12
CA LEU A 87 -18.36 5.82 -1.10
C LEU A 87 -19.34 4.66 -0.86
N PHE A 88 -18.84 3.46 -0.60
CA PHE A 88 -19.66 2.30 -0.27
C PHE A 88 -20.52 2.53 0.98
N GLN A 89 -19.95 3.07 2.05
CA GLN A 89 -20.71 3.41 3.26
C GLN A 89 -21.79 4.46 2.98
N ARG A 90 -21.52 5.44 2.11
CA ARG A 90 -22.51 6.46 1.72
C ARG A 90 -23.72 5.88 1.00
N PHE A 91 -23.55 4.82 0.21
CA PHE A 91 -24.65 4.15 -0.50
C PHE A 91 -25.35 3.07 0.33
N ARG A 92 -24.70 2.58 1.40
CA ARG A 92 -25.25 1.58 2.30
C ARG A 92 -26.04 2.20 3.47
N GLY A 93 -25.81 3.48 3.75
CA GLY A 93 -26.68 4.32 4.59
C GLY A 93 -27.84 4.88 3.79
#